data_AF-A0A257PAF8-F1
#
_entry.id   AF-A0A257PAF8-F1
#
_cell.length_a   1.000
_cell.length_b   1.000
_cell.length_c   1.000
_cell.angle_alpha   90.00
_cell.angle_beta   90.00
_cell.angle_gamma   90.00
#
_symmetry.space_group_name_H-M   'P 1'
#
loop_
_entity.id
_entity.type
_entity.pdbx_description
1 polymer ?
#
loop_
_entity_poly.entity_id
_entity_poly.type
_entity_poly.pdbx_seq_one_letter_code
_entity_poly.pdbx_strand_id
1 'polypeptide(L)'
;MDAVLADLPVLGKRGSFPVDSVRLGPHAAALMQEMEGPQLRTVVEQMFNLDLHDAPTMVTLRGWTSERDGRIHCDSLAKRVTILLYLNRETDAFSRQEGCLRLLRGPNQLDDFAVEVPPVNGTLLIFPNGPTTWHGHRQFVGQRYSVQLNYMTTDDKARSELRRHRISAFVKRLTRAA
;
A
#
# COMPACT_ATOMS: atom_id res chain seq x y z
N MET A 1 18.27 -1.47 -2.01
CA MET A 1 17.36 -0.45 -1.42
C MET A 1 17.71 0.95 -1.93
N ASP A 2 18.95 1.38 -1.78
CA ASP A 2 19.34 2.79 -2.01
C ASP A 2 19.03 3.32 -3.42
N ALA A 3 19.31 2.53 -4.45
CA ALA A 3 18.95 2.89 -5.82
C ALA A 3 17.44 3.08 -6.02
N VAL A 4 16.61 2.21 -5.40
CA VAL A 4 15.15 2.35 -5.43
C VAL A 4 14.71 3.63 -4.72
N LEU A 5 15.26 3.92 -3.54
CA LEU A 5 14.90 5.13 -2.78
C LEU A 5 15.26 6.42 -3.52
N ALA A 6 16.43 6.45 -4.19
CA ALA A 6 16.85 7.57 -5.02
C ALA A 6 15.93 7.79 -6.24
N ASP A 7 15.29 6.73 -6.71
CA ASP A 7 14.39 6.74 -7.85
C ASP A 7 12.91 6.99 -7.48
N LEU A 8 12.59 7.16 -6.19
CA LEU A 8 11.25 7.51 -5.73
C LEU A 8 10.98 9.03 -5.86
N PRO A 9 9.78 9.44 -6.27
CA PRO A 9 9.40 10.84 -6.32
C PRO A 9 9.21 11.40 -4.91
N VAL A 10 9.55 12.66 -4.71
CA VAL A 10 9.23 13.37 -3.46
C VAL A 10 7.71 13.55 -3.35
N LEU A 11 7.10 12.87 -2.38
CA LEU A 11 5.65 12.94 -2.13
C LEU A 11 5.37 13.63 -0.78
N GLY A 12 5.52 14.95 -0.72
CA GLY A 12 5.27 15.75 0.50
C GLY A 12 3.79 16.02 0.82
N LYS A 13 2.84 15.28 0.24
CA LYS A 13 1.41 15.47 0.47
C LYS A 13 0.74 14.13 0.78
N ARG A 14 -0.24 14.17 1.67
CA ARG A 14 -1.08 13.01 2.01
C ARG A 14 -1.78 12.45 0.77
N GLY A 15 -1.86 11.12 0.69
CA GLY A 15 -2.71 10.40 -0.25
C GLY A 15 -1.99 9.24 -0.91
N SER A 16 -2.76 8.43 -1.64
CA SER A 16 -2.25 7.38 -2.50
C SER A 16 -2.26 7.86 -3.96
N PHE A 17 -1.16 7.64 -4.65
CA PHE A 17 -0.93 8.05 -6.04
C PHE A 17 -0.73 6.79 -6.89
N PRO A 18 -1.55 6.55 -7.91
CA PRO A 18 -1.27 5.49 -8.88
C PRO A 18 0.14 5.63 -9.45
N VAL A 19 0.84 4.51 -9.61
CA VAL A 19 2.24 4.51 -10.06
C VAL A 19 2.40 5.12 -11.45
N ASP A 20 1.40 4.97 -12.31
CA ASP A 20 1.32 5.58 -13.65
C ASP A 20 1.15 7.12 -13.64
N SER A 21 0.84 7.69 -12.48
CA SER A 21 0.62 9.13 -12.29
C SER A 21 1.83 9.87 -11.71
N VAL A 22 2.90 9.14 -11.37
CA VAL A 22 4.13 9.69 -10.82
C VAL A 22 5.32 9.32 -11.70
N ARG A 23 6.38 10.14 -11.66
CA ARG A 23 7.63 9.81 -12.34
C ARG A 23 8.48 8.95 -11.41
N LEU A 24 8.85 7.76 -11.87
CA LEU A 24 9.75 6.83 -11.20
C LEU A 24 11.07 6.79 -11.97
N GLY A 25 12.19 6.71 -11.25
CA GLY A 25 13.46 6.32 -11.85
C GLY A 25 13.48 4.81 -12.19
N PRO A 26 14.51 4.35 -12.92
CA PRO A 26 14.54 3.01 -13.50
C PRO A 26 14.44 1.87 -12.47
N HIS A 27 15.09 1.97 -11.30
CA HIS A 27 15.06 0.94 -10.28
C HIS A 27 13.71 0.88 -9.57
N ALA A 28 13.11 2.04 -9.27
CA ALA A 28 11.78 2.10 -8.70
C ALA A 28 10.73 1.57 -9.69
N ALA A 29 10.85 1.91 -10.98
CA ALA A 29 9.97 1.41 -12.03
C ALA A 29 10.07 -0.13 -12.18
N ALA A 30 11.30 -0.67 -12.21
CA ALA A 30 11.53 -2.11 -12.26
C ALA A 30 10.91 -2.82 -11.04
N LEU A 31 11.05 -2.26 -9.84
CA LEU A 31 10.40 -2.81 -8.64
C LEU A 31 8.87 -2.84 -8.77
N MET A 32 8.23 -1.79 -9.29
CA MET A 32 6.77 -1.79 -9.49
C MET A 32 6.36 -2.85 -10.51
N GLN A 33 7.13 -3.04 -11.58
CA GLN A 33 6.88 -4.08 -12.58
C GLN A 33 6.98 -5.48 -11.99
N GLU A 34 8.00 -5.76 -11.19
CA GLU A 34 8.15 -7.04 -10.48
C GLU A 34 7.01 -7.27 -9.48
N MET A 35 6.58 -6.23 -8.77
CA MET A 35 5.43 -6.33 -7.86
C MET A 35 4.13 -6.68 -8.62
N GLU A 36 3.91 -6.15 -9.82
CA GLU A 36 2.74 -6.49 -10.66
C GLU A 36 2.92 -7.78 -11.47
N GLY A 37 4.13 -8.36 -11.43
CA GLY A 37 4.52 -9.51 -12.23
C GLY A 37 3.82 -10.81 -11.85
N PRO A 38 3.83 -11.80 -12.76
CA PRO A 38 3.15 -13.07 -12.55
C PRO A 38 3.77 -13.90 -11.41
N GLN A 39 5.06 -13.74 -11.12
CA GLN A 39 5.74 -14.50 -10.07
C GLN A 39 5.14 -14.22 -8.68
N LEU A 40 4.95 -12.95 -8.32
CA LEU A 40 4.36 -12.59 -7.03
C LEU A 40 2.91 -13.09 -6.94
N ARG A 41 2.15 -13.00 -8.04
CA ARG A 41 0.78 -13.52 -8.12
C ARG A 41 0.73 -15.01 -7.78
N THR A 42 1.54 -15.82 -8.45
CA THR A 42 1.58 -17.28 -8.23
C THR A 42 1.94 -17.63 -6.78
N VAL A 43 2.91 -16.93 -6.19
CA VAL A 43 3.28 -17.16 -4.78
C VAL A 43 2.10 -16.84 -3.84
N VAL A 44 1.37 -15.76 -4.10
CA VAL A 44 0.22 -15.34 -3.28
C VAL A 44 -0.96 -16.30 -3.45
N GLU A 45 -1.24 -16.76 -4.66
CA GLU A 45 -2.27 -17.78 -4.95
C GLU A 45 -2.01 -19.05 -4.14
N GLN A 46 -0.77 -19.54 -4.16
CA GLN A 46 -0.37 -20.73 -3.44
C GLN A 46 -0.42 -20.53 -1.92
N MET A 47 0.08 -19.39 -1.42
CA MET A 47 0.15 -19.10 0.00
C MET A 47 -1.23 -19.05 0.67
N PHE A 48 -2.23 -18.52 -0.04
CA PHE A 48 -3.58 -18.33 0.52
C PHE A 48 -4.64 -19.25 -0.08
N ASN A 49 -4.24 -20.14 -0.99
CA ASN A 49 -5.16 -21.00 -1.75
C ASN A 49 -6.29 -20.20 -2.41
N LEU A 50 -5.92 -19.18 -3.17
CA LEU A 50 -6.82 -18.27 -3.89
C LEU A 50 -6.58 -18.35 -5.39
N ASP A 51 -7.63 -18.21 -6.20
CA ASP A 51 -7.50 -18.05 -7.65
C ASP A 51 -7.39 -16.56 -8.01
N LEU A 52 -6.21 -16.08 -8.39
CA LEU A 52 -5.95 -14.68 -8.75
C LEU A 52 -5.60 -14.52 -10.24
N HIS A 53 -5.78 -15.55 -11.08
CA HIS A 53 -5.16 -15.62 -12.41
C HIS A 53 -5.53 -14.42 -13.31
N ASP A 54 -6.75 -13.93 -13.21
CA ASP A 54 -7.36 -12.82 -13.95
C ASP A 54 -7.74 -11.64 -13.04
N ALA A 55 -7.32 -11.66 -11.77
CA ALA A 55 -7.53 -10.54 -10.85
C ALA A 55 -6.80 -9.27 -11.36
N PRO A 56 -7.52 -8.15 -11.58
CA PRO A 56 -6.88 -6.88 -11.92
C PRO A 56 -6.01 -6.40 -10.76
N THR A 57 -4.88 -5.78 -11.07
CA THR A 57 -4.01 -5.15 -10.07
C THR A 57 -4.27 -3.65 -9.97
N MET A 58 -4.06 -3.11 -8.77
CA MET A 58 -3.93 -1.68 -8.55
C MET A 58 -2.70 -1.42 -7.69
N VAL A 59 -1.70 -0.75 -8.27
CA VAL A 59 -0.52 -0.29 -7.53
C VAL A 59 -0.58 1.21 -7.29
N THR A 60 -0.40 1.59 -6.03
CA THR A 60 -0.29 2.98 -5.62
C THR A 60 0.93 3.19 -4.73
N LEU A 61 1.52 4.37 -4.84
CA LEU A 61 2.57 4.86 -3.98
C LEU A 61 2.01 5.90 -3.02
N ARG A 62 2.36 5.77 -1.75
CA ARG A 62 2.11 6.80 -0.73
C ARG A 62 3.44 7.14 -0.08
N GLY A 63 3.72 8.42 0.13
CA GLY A 63 4.98 8.88 0.72
C GLY A 63 4.85 9.76 1.96
N TRP A 64 3.64 10.19 2.33
CA TRP A 64 3.43 11.06 3.50
C TRP A 64 2.20 10.65 4.30
N THR A 65 2.37 10.66 5.63
CA THR A 65 1.31 10.47 6.62
C THR A 65 1.05 11.75 7.40
N SER A 66 -0.22 12.01 7.74
CA SER A 66 -0.60 13.10 8.66
C SER A 66 -1.36 12.55 9.87
N GLU A 67 -1.78 13.42 10.79
CA GLU A 67 -2.56 13.03 11.99
C GLU A 67 -3.90 12.37 11.64
N ARG A 68 -4.36 12.49 10.39
CA ARG A 68 -5.62 11.92 9.93
C ARG A 68 -5.50 10.45 9.49
N ASP A 69 -4.29 9.91 9.46
CA ASP A 69 -3.98 8.57 9.00
C ASP A 69 -3.78 7.60 10.18
N GLY A 70 -3.79 6.29 9.88
CA GLY A 70 -3.59 5.23 10.88
C GLY A 70 -4.85 4.69 11.54
N ARG A 71 -6.03 5.19 11.13
CA ARG A 71 -7.33 4.71 11.61
C ARG A 71 -7.50 3.21 11.37
N ILE A 72 -8.16 2.55 12.32
CA ILE A 72 -8.53 1.15 12.23
C ILE A 72 -9.59 0.97 11.15
N HIS A 73 -9.38 0.02 10.24
CA HIS A 73 -10.32 -0.31 9.18
C HIS A 73 -10.11 -1.74 8.67
N CYS A 74 -11.10 -2.23 7.93
CA CYS A 74 -10.90 -3.29 6.93
C CYS A 74 -10.82 -2.63 5.55
N ASP A 75 -10.15 -3.30 4.62
CA ASP A 75 -10.04 -2.83 3.25
C ASP A 75 -11.39 -2.96 2.49
N SER A 76 -11.56 -2.19 1.41
CA SER A 76 -12.77 -2.27 0.56
C SER A 76 -13.01 -3.71 0.09
N LEU A 77 -14.26 -4.16 0.08
CA LEU A 77 -14.67 -5.48 -0.44
C LEU A 77 -14.29 -5.72 -1.91
N ALA A 78 -13.94 -4.67 -2.66
CA ALA A 78 -13.42 -4.79 -4.02
C ALA A 78 -11.97 -5.28 -4.08
N LYS A 79 -11.26 -5.32 -2.94
CA LYS A 79 -9.92 -5.88 -2.81
C LYS A 79 -10.01 -7.29 -2.26
N ARG A 80 -9.38 -8.23 -2.95
CA ARG A 80 -9.26 -9.64 -2.55
C ARG A 80 -8.03 -9.87 -1.68
N VAL A 81 -6.92 -9.24 -2.04
CA VAL A 81 -5.64 -9.32 -1.31
C VAL A 81 -4.98 -7.95 -1.34
N THR A 82 -4.40 -7.56 -0.21
CA THR A 82 -3.61 -6.34 -0.07
C THR A 82 -2.16 -6.70 0.23
N ILE A 83 -1.25 -6.02 -0.48
CA ILE A 83 0.20 -6.14 -0.35
C ILE A 83 0.76 -4.77 -0.05
N LEU A 84 1.54 -4.68 1.02
CA LEU A 84 2.24 -3.47 1.43
C LEU A 84 3.75 -3.74 1.40
N LEU A 85 4.49 -2.94 0.64
CA LEU A 85 5.95 -2.92 0.66
C LEU A 85 6.42 -1.59 1.25
N TYR A 86 7.19 -1.65 2.34
CA TYR A 86 7.71 -0.48 3.02
C TYR A 86 9.12 -0.13 2.58
N LEU A 87 9.28 1.08 2.04
CA LEU A 87 10.53 1.59 1.48
C LEU A 87 11.06 2.73 2.34
N ASN A 88 11.28 2.46 3.63
CA ASN A 88 11.82 3.45 4.57
C ASN A 88 13.09 2.92 5.22
N ARG A 89 14.02 3.82 5.56
CA ARG A 89 15.10 3.49 6.47
C ARG A 89 14.56 3.45 7.89
N GLU A 90 15.23 2.67 8.75
CA GLU A 90 15.01 2.72 10.19
C GLU A 90 15.23 4.15 10.71
N THR A 91 14.38 4.59 11.63
CA THR A 91 14.50 5.87 12.33
C THR A 91 14.11 5.69 13.78
N ASP A 92 14.52 6.60 14.66
CA ASP A 92 14.14 6.53 16.07
C ASP A 92 12.62 6.47 16.28
N ALA A 93 11.84 7.12 15.40
CA ALA A 93 10.38 7.07 15.45
C ALA A 93 9.85 5.65 15.21
N PHE A 94 10.36 4.96 14.18
CA PHE A 94 9.96 3.58 13.87
C PHE A 94 10.44 2.60 14.94
N SER A 95 11.62 2.83 15.52
CA SER A 95 12.14 2.07 16.67
C SER A 95 11.27 2.24 17.93
N ARG A 96 10.60 3.39 18.10
CA ARG A 96 9.55 3.63 19.11
C ARG A 96 8.15 3.20 18.66
N GLN A 97 8.06 2.42 17.59
CA GLN A 97 6.82 1.88 17.03
C GLN A 97 5.88 2.92 16.40
N GLU A 98 6.30 4.18 16.23
CA GLU A 98 5.50 5.17 15.52
C GLU A 98 5.32 4.73 14.06
N GLY A 99 4.13 4.85 13.49
CA GLY A 99 3.89 4.44 12.10
C GLY A 99 3.95 2.93 11.83
N CYS A 100 4.22 2.09 12.83
CA CYS A 100 4.12 0.64 12.70
C CYS A 100 2.68 0.23 12.43
N LEU A 101 2.50 -0.60 11.41
CA LEU A 101 1.18 -1.20 11.13
C LEU A 101 0.91 -2.29 12.15
N ARG A 102 -0.35 -2.46 12.52
CA ARG A 102 -0.82 -3.53 13.38
C ARG A 102 -1.97 -4.27 12.73
N LEU A 103 -1.88 -5.59 12.74
CA LEU A 103 -2.98 -6.49 12.43
C LEU A 103 -3.72 -6.77 13.74
N LEU A 104 -4.99 -6.41 13.80
CA LEU A 104 -5.74 -6.30 15.05
C LEU A 104 -6.62 -7.51 15.30
N ARG A 105 -6.91 -7.77 16.58
CA ARG A 105 -7.86 -8.82 16.96
C ARG A 105 -9.31 -8.34 16.84
N GLY A 106 -9.52 -7.04 16.76
CA GLY A 106 -10.83 -6.43 16.59
C GLY A 106 -10.77 -4.96 16.13
N PRO A 107 -11.92 -4.30 15.97
CA PRO A 107 -12.03 -2.97 15.36
C PRO A 107 -11.73 -1.80 16.29
N ASN A 108 -11.67 -2.03 17.60
CA ASN A 108 -11.88 -0.96 18.57
C ASN A 108 -10.58 -0.38 19.17
N GLN A 109 -9.50 -1.17 19.23
CA GLN A 109 -8.31 -0.80 19.97
C GLN A 109 -7.04 -1.13 19.19
N LEU A 110 -6.20 -0.12 18.96
CA LEU A 110 -4.96 -0.28 18.20
C LEU A 110 -3.90 -1.06 18.99
N ASP A 111 -3.98 -1.06 20.32
CA ASP A 111 -3.08 -1.83 21.19
C ASP A 111 -3.54 -3.30 21.38
N ASP A 112 -4.75 -3.68 20.93
CA ASP A 112 -5.19 -5.08 20.88
C ASP A 112 -4.85 -5.71 19.52
N PHE A 113 -3.56 -6.04 19.35
CA PHE A 113 -3.02 -6.56 18.09
C PHE A 113 -2.52 -7.99 18.20
N ALA A 114 -2.57 -8.69 17.06
CA ALA A 114 -1.96 -9.99 16.87
C ALA A 114 -0.50 -9.86 16.43
N VAL A 115 -0.22 -8.91 15.53
CA VAL A 115 1.11 -8.67 14.95
C VAL A 115 1.33 -7.17 14.78
N GLU A 116 2.53 -6.72 15.11
CA GLU A 116 3.02 -5.37 14.78
C GLU A 116 4.11 -5.48 13.70
N VAL A 117 4.05 -4.60 12.71
CA VAL A 117 4.87 -4.64 11.50
C VAL A 117 5.61 -3.30 11.32
N PRO A 118 6.93 -3.28 11.54
CA PRO A 118 7.77 -2.11 11.30
C PRO A 118 7.79 -1.71 9.82
N PRO A 119 7.63 -0.42 9.49
CA PRO A 119 7.50 0.02 8.11
C PRO A 119 8.87 0.33 7.49
N VAL A 120 9.85 -0.57 7.63
CA VAL A 120 11.26 -0.28 7.32
C VAL A 120 11.87 -1.33 6.41
N ASN A 121 12.99 -1.00 5.79
CA ASN A 121 13.97 -1.93 5.24
C ASN A 121 13.41 -3.00 4.27
N GLY A 122 12.37 -2.67 3.50
CA GLY A 122 11.79 -3.58 2.51
C GLY A 122 10.84 -4.61 3.10
N THR A 123 10.33 -4.38 4.31
CA THR A 123 9.29 -5.22 4.90
C THR A 123 8.11 -5.32 3.95
N LEU A 124 7.82 -6.56 3.54
CA LEU A 124 6.67 -6.93 2.72
C LEU A 124 5.62 -7.59 3.62
N LEU A 125 4.41 -7.05 3.60
CA LEU A 125 3.25 -7.62 4.28
C LEU A 125 2.17 -7.94 3.26
N ILE A 126 1.63 -9.16 3.34
CA ILE A 126 0.57 -9.65 2.46
C ILE A 126 -0.56 -10.21 3.32
N PHE A 127 -1.80 -9.83 3.04
CA PHE A 127 -2.97 -10.42 3.68
C PHE A 127 -4.17 -10.48 2.73
N PRO A 128 -4.93 -11.60 2.75
CA PRO A 128 -6.27 -11.64 2.15
C PRO A 128 -7.19 -10.68 2.88
N ASN A 129 -8.02 -9.97 2.12
CA ASN A 129 -9.01 -9.09 2.70
C ASN A 129 -10.25 -9.90 3.14
N GLY A 130 -10.89 -9.45 4.21
CA GLY A 130 -12.02 -10.11 4.81
C GLY A 130 -12.74 -9.22 5.82
N PRO A 131 -13.93 -9.61 6.30
CA PRO A 131 -14.74 -8.79 7.20
C PRO A 131 -14.08 -8.55 8.56
N THR A 132 -13.08 -9.35 8.92
CA THR A 132 -12.35 -9.29 10.19
C THR A 132 -10.86 -8.97 10.01
N THR A 133 -10.43 -8.56 8.81
CA THR A 133 -9.04 -8.20 8.53
C THR A 133 -8.73 -6.77 9.00
N TRP A 134 -8.95 -6.53 10.30
CA TRP A 134 -8.77 -5.23 10.93
C TRP A 134 -7.30 -4.87 10.99
N HIS A 135 -6.99 -3.66 10.53
CA HIS A 135 -5.64 -3.12 10.62
C HIS A 135 -5.66 -1.61 10.77
N GLY A 136 -4.57 -1.10 11.34
CA GLY A 136 -4.31 0.32 11.53
C GLY A 136 -2.82 0.54 11.72
N HIS A 137 -2.37 1.76 11.92
CA HIS A 137 -0.98 2.00 12.30
C HIS A 137 -0.89 3.05 13.39
N ARG A 138 0.14 2.96 14.25
CA ARG A 138 0.40 4.02 15.23
C ARG A 138 0.57 5.34 14.50
N GLN A 139 0.12 6.42 15.14
CA GLN A 139 0.20 7.74 14.54
C GLN A 139 1.65 8.05 14.18
N PHE A 140 1.84 8.63 13.00
CA PHE A 140 3.12 9.13 12.53
C PHE A 140 2.85 10.26 11.55
N VAL A 141 3.50 11.40 11.74
CA VAL A 141 3.39 12.56 10.86
C VAL A 141 4.74 12.76 10.19
N GLY A 142 4.76 12.63 8.86
CA GLY A 142 6.00 12.77 8.12
C GLY A 142 6.11 11.84 6.93
N GLN A 143 7.34 11.70 6.43
CA GLN A 143 7.63 10.85 5.28
C GLN A 143 7.62 9.38 5.67
N ARG A 144 6.73 8.61 5.03
CA ARG A 144 6.62 7.15 5.18
C ARG A 144 6.18 6.55 3.84
N TYR A 145 7.14 6.05 3.08
CA TYR A 145 6.90 5.39 1.80
C TYR A 145 6.31 3.99 1.98
N SER A 146 5.19 3.77 1.32
CA SER A 146 4.57 2.45 1.16
C SER A 146 4.07 2.30 -0.26
N VAL A 147 4.47 1.21 -0.91
CA VAL A 147 3.81 0.71 -2.12
C VAL A 147 2.64 -0.15 -1.68
N GLN A 148 1.47 0.10 -2.26
CA GLN A 148 0.25 -0.66 -1.99
C GLN A 148 -0.19 -1.31 -3.30
N LEU A 149 -0.02 -2.63 -3.38
CA LEU A 149 -0.55 -3.45 -4.47
C LEU A 149 -1.82 -4.13 -3.94
N ASN A 150 -2.88 -4.12 -4.74
CA ASN A 150 -4.11 -4.83 -4.42
C ASN A 150 -4.49 -5.72 -5.60
N TYR A 151 -4.83 -6.98 -5.32
CA TYR A 151 -5.55 -7.82 -6.27
C TYR A 151 -7.04 -7.56 -6.09
N MET A 152 -7.70 -7.10 -7.15
CA MET A 152 -9.09 -6.66 -7.12
C MET A 152 -10.07 -7.79 -7.46
N THR A 153 -11.33 -7.64 -7.09
CA THR A 153 -12.42 -8.44 -7.66
C THR A 153 -12.61 -8.10 -9.15
N THR A 154 -13.29 -8.97 -9.90
CA THR A 154 -13.57 -8.77 -11.33
C THR A 154 -14.93 -8.12 -11.61
N ASP A 155 -15.68 -7.80 -10.54
CA ASP A 155 -17.02 -7.23 -10.62
C ASP A 155 -17.03 -5.74 -11.04
N ASP A 156 -18.22 -5.21 -11.31
CA ASP A 156 -18.42 -3.81 -11.71
C ASP A 156 -17.94 -2.79 -10.67
N LYS A 157 -17.93 -3.16 -9.38
CA LYS A 157 -17.47 -2.28 -8.30
C LYS A 157 -15.96 -2.10 -8.38
N ALA A 158 -15.20 -3.16 -8.61
CA ALA A 158 -13.77 -3.08 -8.86
C ALA A 158 -13.45 -2.27 -10.13
N ARG A 159 -14.19 -2.47 -11.22
CA ARG A 159 -14.05 -1.66 -12.45
C ARG A 159 -14.30 -0.17 -12.18
N SER A 160 -15.32 0.15 -11.38
CA SER A 160 -15.64 1.52 -10.96
C SER A 160 -14.55 2.12 -10.08
N GLU A 161 -14.01 1.37 -9.11
CA GLU A 161 -12.89 1.82 -8.28
C GLU A 161 -11.63 2.09 -9.11
N LEU A 162 -11.25 1.16 -9.99
CA LEU A 162 -10.12 1.34 -10.92
C LEU A 162 -10.30 2.59 -11.80
N ARG A 163 -11.51 2.82 -12.33
CA ARG A 163 -11.83 4.02 -13.11
C ARG A 163 -11.75 5.29 -12.27
N ARG A 164 -12.36 5.33 -11.08
CA ARG A 164 -12.31 6.50 -10.18
C ARG A 164 -10.87 6.84 -9.79
N HIS A 165 -10.05 5.82 -9.53
CA HIS A 165 -8.64 6.01 -9.24
C HIS A 165 -7.89 6.63 -10.42
N ARG A 166 -8.06 6.10 -11.63
CA ARG A 166 -7.47 6.65 -12.87
C ARG A 166 -7.88 8.11 -13.10
N ILE A 167 -9.16 8.44 -12.89
CA ILE A 167 -9.68 9.81 -13.05
C ILE A 167 -9.11 10.74 -11.96
N SER A 168 -9.11 10.31 -10.69
CA SER A 168 -8.54 11.10 -9.59
C SER A 168 -7.06 11.39 -9.80
N ALA A 169 -6.31 10.40 -10.29
CA ALA A 169 -4.90 10.53 -10.61
C ALA A 169 -4.65 11.49 -11.77
N PHE A 170 -5.47 11.42 -12.83
CA PHE A 170 -5.41 12.36 -13.94
C PHE A 170 -5.67 13.81 -13.49
N VAL A 171 -6.68 14.04 -12.64
CA VAL A 171 -6.97 15.37 -12.07
C VAL A 171 -5.84 15.87 -11.15
N LYS A 172 -5.26 14.98 -10.32
CA LYS A 172 -4.09 15.32 -9.49
C LYS A 172 -2.85 15.64 -10.32
N ARG A 173 -2.69 15.03 -11.49
CA ARG A 173 -1.59 15.32 -12.43
C ARG A 173 -1.77 16.68 -13.08
N LEU A 174 -2.99 17.06 -13.45
CA LEU A 174 -3.30 18.37 -14.03
C LEU A 174 -3.16 19.51 -13.02
N THR A 175 -3.50 19.27 -11.75
CA THR A 175 -3.37 20.29 -10.68
C THR A 175 -1.96 20.39 -10.10
N ARG A 176 -1.03 19.49 -10.45
CA ARG A 176 0.42 19.61 -10.17
C ARG A 176 1.18 20.44 -11.22
N ALA A 177 0.47 21.01 -12.20
CA ALA A 177 1.00 21.99 -13.16
C ALA A 177 0.63 23.45 -12.80
N ALA A 178 0.25 23.72 -11.54
CA ALA A 178 0.01 25.06 -11.00
C ALA A 178 0.72 25.22 -9.64
#